data_AF-A0A1Q3M566-F1
#
_entry.id   AF-A0A1Q3M566-F1
#
_cell.length_a   1.000
_cell.length_b   1.000
_cell.length_c   1.000
_cell.angle_alpha   90.00
_cell.angle_beta   90.00
_cell.angle_gamma   90.00
#
_symmetry.space_group_name_H-M   'P 1'
#
loop_
_entity.id
_entity.type
_entity.pdbx_description
1 polymer ?
#
loop_
_entity_poly.entity_id
_entity_poly.type
_entity_poly.pdbx_seq_one_letter_code
_entity_poly.pdbx_strand_id
1 'polypeptide(L)'
;QYTVGFILSVILTIIPFGMVMAGGFSRGILVTVIAIAAVAQVIVQLVYFLHMNTSSEQRWNLIAFIYTILCIAVLLVGSVWIMNYLHYNMMI
;
A
#
# COMPACT_ATOMS: atom_id res chain seq x y z
N GLN A 1 -10.63 -13.15 -15.35
CA GLN A 1 -9.59 -12.43 -14.59
C GLN A 1 -10.22 -11.35 -13.71
N TYR A 2 -11.02 -10.45 -14.30
CA TYR A 2 -11.73 -9.39 -13.57
C TYR A 2 -12.62 -9.86 -12.40
N THR A 3 -13.42 -10.93 -12.56
CA THR A 3 -14.30 -11.41 -11.48
C THR A 3 -13.52 -11.92 -10.26
N VAL A 4 -12.38 -12.58 -10.48
CA VAL A 4 -11.51 -13.07 -9.40
C VAL A 4 -10.86 -11.89 -8.68
N GLY A 5 -10.32 -10.92 -9.42
CA GLY A 5 -9.74 -9.70 -8.85
C GLY A 5 -10.76 -8.88 -8.06
N PHE A 6 -12.00 -8.78 -8.57
CA PHE A 6 -13.09 -8.11 -7.88
C PHE A 6 -13.43 -8.79 -6.54
N ILE A 7 -13.60 -10.11 -6.55
CA ILE A 7 -13.87 -10.86 -5.31
C ILE A 7 -12.72 -10.73 -4.31
N LEU A 8 -11.47 -10.88 -4.74
CA LEU A 8 -10.29 -10.69 -3.88
C LEU A 8 -10.27 -9.29 -3.26
N SER A 9 -10.56 -8.27 -4.08
CA SER A 9 -10.55 -6.87 -3.64
C SER A 9 -11.63 -6.57 -2.61
N VAL A 10 -12.83 -7.12 -2.80
CA VAL A 10 -13.92 -7.01 -1.84
C VAL A 10 -13.54 -7.69 -0.53
N ILE A 11 -13.00 -8.91 -0.57
CA ILE A 11 -12.57 -9.64 0.64
C ILE A 11 -11.48 -8.86 1.39
N LEU A 12 -10.44 -8.40 0.68
CA LEU A 12 -9.35 -7.61 1.27
C LEU A 12 -9.82 -6.28 1.89
N THR A 13 -10.96 -5.76 1.47
CA THR A 13 -11.54 -4.53 2.04
C THR A 13 -12.40 -4.85 3.26
N ILE A 14 -13.24 -5.88 3.17
CA ILE A 14 -14.15 -6.26 4.25
C ILE A 14 -13.39 -6.72 5.50
N ILE A 15 -12.27 -7.42 5.35
CA ILE A 15 -11.47 -7.90 6.49
C ILE A 15 -11.00 -6.75 7.40
N PRO A 16 -10.21 -5.76 6.93
CA PRO A 16 -9.73 -4.67 7.78
C PRO A 16 -10.87 -3.79 8.30
N PHE A 17 -11.89 -3.50 7.48
CA PHE A 17 -13.05 -2.72 7.94
C PHE A 17 -13.83 -3.46 9.03
N GLY A 18 -14.10 -4.75 8.84
CA GLY A 18 -14.78 -5.59 9.81
C GLY A 18 -14.02 -5.68 11.13
N MET A 19 -12.69 -5.84 11.08
CA MET A 19 -11.85 -5.87 12.28
C MET A 19 -11.87 -4.55 13.05
N VAL A 20 -11.86 -3.41 12.37
CA VAL A 20 -11.94 -2.09 13.02
C VAL A 20 -13.33 -1.87 13.62
N MET A 21 -14.40 -2.22 12.91
CA MET A 21 -15.78 -2.02 13.37
C MET A 21 -16.20 -2.96 14.50
N ALA A 22 -15.75 -4.21 14.49
CA ALA A 22 -16.04 -5.19 15.55
C ALA A 22 -15.44 -4.77 16.90
N GLY A 23 -14.35 -4.00 16.87
CA GLY A 23 -13.59 -3.65 18.08
C GLY A 23 -12.93 -4.87 18.73
N GLY A 24 -12.23 -4.64 19.85
CA GLY A 24 -11.64 -5.72 20.66
C GLY A 24 -10.23 -6.18 20.26
N PHE A 25 -9.67 -5.68 19.16
CA PHE A 25 -8.28 -5.93 18.77
C PHE A 25 -7.33 -4.85 19.28
N SER A 26 -6.07 -5.22 19.55
CA SER A 26 -5.05 -4.24 19.91
C SER A 26 -4.72 -3.34 18.72
N ARG A 27 -4.34 -2.09 18.99
CA ARG A 27 -3.96 -1.11 17.95
C ARG A 27 -2.84 -1.64 17.05
N GLY A 28 -1.87 -2.35 17.62
CA GLY A 28 -0.77 -2.96 16.87
C GLY A 28 -1.28 -3.96 15.83
N ILE A 29 -2.15 -4.90 16.24
CA ILE A 29 -2.72 -5.90 15.33
C ILE A 29 -3.54 -5.23 14.22
N LEU A 30 -4.39 -4.25 14.56
CA LEU A 30 -5.20 -3.54 13.58
C LEU A 30 -4.34 -2.85 12.51
N VAL A 31 -3.32 -2.10 12.94
CA VAL A 31 -2.42 -1.39 12.01
C VAL A 31 -1.69 -2.38 11.11
N THR A 32 -1.20 -3.50 11.65
CA THR A 32 -0.52 -4.53 10.85
C THR A 32 -1.45 -5.15 9.81
N VAL A 33 -2.67 -5.55 10.19
CA VAL A 33 -3.63 -6.14 9.24
C VAL A 33 -4.01 -5.15 8.14
N ILE A 34 -4.30 -3.90 8.50
CA ILE A 34 -4.62 -2.84 7.53
C ILE A 34 -3.46 -2.64 6.56
N ALA A 35 -2.22 -2.57 7.05
CA ALA A 35 -1.04 -2.39 6.20
C ALA A 35 -0.85 -3.55 5.22
N ILE A 36 -0.96 -4.80 5.68
CA ILE A 36 -0.84 -5.99 4.83
C ILE A 36 -1.96 -6.01 3.78
N ALA A 37 -3.21 -5.77 4.21
CA ALA A 37 -4.35 -5.72 3.31
C ALA A 37 -4.19 -4.62 2.25
N ALA A 38 -3.71 -3.44 2.63
CA ALA A 38 -3.47 -2.33 1.70
C ALA A 38 -2.41 -2.67 0.64
N VAL A 39 -1.28 -3.26 1.04
CA VAL A 39 -0.23 -3.69 0.10
C VAL A 39 -0.77 -4.77 -0.84
N ALA A 40 -1.44 -5.78 -0.31
CA ALA A 40 -2.04 -6.83 -1.12
C ALA A 40 -3.11 -6.28 -2.07
N GLN A 41 -3.85 -5.25 -1.67
CA GLN A 41 -4.87 -4.60 -2.49
C GLN A 41 -4.27 -3.88 -3.70
N VAL A 42 -3.15 -3.17 -3.49
CA VAL A 42 -2.39 -2.56 -4.59
C VAL A 42 -1.94 -3.65 -5.58
N ILE A 43 -1.42 -4.78 -5.10
CA ILE A 43 -0.99 -5.89 -5.97
C ILE A 43 -2.17 -6.44 -6.78
N VAL A 44 -3.33 -6.67 -6.15
CA VAL A 44 -4.55 -7.12 -6.85
C VAL A 44 -4.93 -6.15 -7.96
N GLN A 45 -4.87 -4.84 -7.71
CA GLN A 45 -5.18 -3.83 -8.72
C GLN A 45 -4.20 -3.86 -9.91
N LEU A 46 -2.90 -3.99 -9.63
CA LEU A 46 -1.87 -4.00 -10.66
C LEU A 46 -1.95 -5.25 -11.55
N VAL A 47 -2.24 -6.40 -10.95
CA VAL A 47 -2.30 -7.69 -11.67
C VAL A 47 -3.64 -7.88 -12.38
N TYR A 48 -4.76 -7.77 -11.67
CA TYR A 48 -6.07 -8.17 -12.21
C TYR A 48 -6.82 -7.06 -12.97
N PHE A 49 -6.49 -5.79 -12.74
CA PHE A 49 -7.17 -4.67 -13.41
C PHE A 49 -6.25 -3.99 -14.40
N LEU A 50 -5.05 -3.61 -13.98
CA LEU A 50 -4.07 -2.95 -14.84
C LEU A 50 -3.38 -3.94 -15.81
N HIS A 51 -3.54 -5.26 -15.59
CA HIS A 51 -2.93 -6.32 -16.40
C HIS A 51 -1.45 -6.03 -16.69
N MET A 52 -0.73 -5.55 -15.68
CA MET A 52 0.68 -5.23 -15.83
C MET A 52 1.44 -6.54 -16.09
N ASN A 53 1.94 -6.71 -17.31
CA ASN A 53 2.66 -7.91 -17.70
C ASN A 53 4.18 -7.69 -17.63
N THR A 54 4.94 -8.78 -17.58
CA THR A 54 6.42 -8.80 -17.63
C THR A 54 6.96 -9.05 -19.04
N SER A 55 6.12 -8.91 -20.06
CA SER A 55 6.49 -9.07 -21.47
C SER A 55 7.46 -7.97 -21.89
N SER A 56 8.26 -8.24 -22.93
CA SER A 56 9.38 -7.39 -23.36
C SER A 56 8.95 -5.96 -23.71
N GLU A 57 7.74 -5.78 -24.22
CA GLU A 57 7.17 -4.48 -24.60
C GLU A 57 6.73 -3.65 -23.38
N GLN A 58 6.32 -4.32 -22.29
CA GLN A 58 5.79 -3.68 -21.08
C GLN A 58 6.84 -3.55 -19.97
N ARG A 59 8.08 -4.02 -20.21
CA ARG A 59 9.20 -3.92 -19.25
C ARG A 59 9.52 -2.48 -18.87
N TRP A 60 9.32 -1.54 -19.79
CA TRP A 60 9.46 -0.11 -19.51
C TRP A 60 8.42 0.40 -18.52
N ASN A 61 7.19 -0.10 -18.56
CA ASN A 61 6.15 0.24 -17.57
C ASN A 61 6.52 -0.31 -16.18
N LEU A 62 7.09 -1.51 -16.11
CA LEU A 62 7.56 -2.07 -14.84
C LEU A 62 8.71 -1.23 -14.25
N ILE A 63 9.68 -0.82 -15.07
CA ILE A 63 10.79 0.03 -14.63
C ILE A 63 10.26 1.39 -14.16
N ALA A 64 9.36 2.02 -14.91
CA ALA A 64 8.73 3.28 -14.52
C ALA A 64 7.97 3.15 -13.20
N PHE A 65 7.23 2.06 -13.01
CA PHE A 65 6.48 1.79 -11.78
C PHE A 65 7.40 1.64 -10.56
N ILE A 66 8.48 0.85 -10.68
CA ILE A 66 9.48 0.69 -9.60
C ILE A 66 10.14 2.04 -9.28
N TYR A 67 10.47 2.82 -10.31
CA TYR A 67 11.02 4.17 -10.12
C TYR A 67 10.06 5.08 -9.36
N THR A 68 8.77 5.06 -9.69
CA THR A 68 7.74 5.80 -8.95
C THR A 68 7.66 5.38 -7.49
N ILE A 69 7.69 4.08 -7.18
CA ILE A 69 7.70 3.58 -5.78
C ILE A 69 8.95 4.10 -5.05
N LEU A 70 10.11 4.06 -5.68
CA LEU A 70 11.35 4.53 -5.08
C LEU A 70 11.29 6.04 -4.79
N CYS A 71 10.80 6.85 -5.73
CA CYS A 71 10.57 8.28 -5.50
C CYS A 71 9.62 8.53 -4.34
N ILE A 72 8.49 7.83 -4.28
CA ILE A 72 7.51 7.95 -3.19
C ILE A 72 8.16 7.57 -1.85
N ALA A 73 8.93 6.49 -1.80
CA ALA A 73 9.62 6.05 -0.58
C ALA A 73 10.60 7.10 -0.08
N VAL A 74 11.45 7.65 -0.96
CA VAL A 74 12.41 8.71 -0.60
C VAL A 74 11.69 9.95 -0.10
N LEU A 75 10.65 10.41 -0.80
CA LEU A 75 9.92 11.62 -0.43
C LEU A 75 9.13 11.46 0.86
N LEU A 76 8.41 10.35 1.05
CA LEU A 76 7.62 10.11 2.25
C LEU A 76 8.51 9.91 3.48
N VAL A 77 9.49 8.99 3.40
CA VAL A 77 10.39 8.72 4.52
C VAL A 77 11.23 9.95 4.83
N GLY A 78 11.80 10.58 3.81
CA GLY A 78 12.59 11.81 3.96
C GLY A 78 11.78 12.94 4.58
N SER A 79 10.56 13.19 4.11
CA SER A 79 9.71 14.27 4.64
C SER A 79 9.30 14.01 6.09
N VAL A 80 8.86 12.79 6.42
CA VAL A 80 8.49 12.42 7.79
C VAL A 80 9.70 12.52 8.72
N TRP A 81 10.88 12.08 8.28
CA TRP A 81 12.10 12.19 9.07
C TRP A 81 12.50 13.65 9.29
N ILE A 82 12.61 14.45 8.22
CA ILE A 82 13.01 15.86 8.32
C ILE A 82 12.06 16.63 9.23
N MET A 83 10.75 16.45 9.09
CA MET A 83 9.76 17.14 9.92
C MET A 83 9.84 16.72 11.39
N ASN A 84 10.03 15.42 11.68
CA ASN A 84 10.21 14.97 13.07
C ASN A 84 11.51 15.50 13.68
N TYR A 85 12.60 15.47 12.91
CA TYR A 85 13.88 16.00 13.36
C TYR A 85 13.77 17.50 13.64
N LEU A 86 13.19 18.27 12.71
CA LEU A 86 12.99 19.70 12.87
C LEU A 86 12.11 20.02 14.08
N HIS A 87 11.00 19.29 14.26
CA HIS A 87 10.10 19.46 15.39
C HIS A 87 10.81 19.25 16.73
N TYR A 88 11.61 18.19 16.86
CA TYR A 88 12.39 17.93 18.07
C TYR A 88 13.41 19.03 18.37
N ASN A 89 14.00 19.65 17.34
CA ASN A 89 15.02 20.69 17.50
C ASN A 89 14.46 22.12 17.61
N MET A 90 13.19 22.34 17.25
CA MET A 90 12.54 23.66 17.28
C MET A 90 11.53 23.83 18.41
N MET A 91 11.10 22.74 19.05
CA MET A 91 10.39 22.82 20.32
C MET A 91 11.40 23.03 21.44
N ILE A 92 11.39 24.23 22.05
CA ILE A 92 12.13 24.51 23.30
C ILE A 92 11.61 23.61 24.41
#